data_AF-A0A2E4FX20-F1
#
_entry.id   AF-A0A2E4FX20-F1
#
_cell.length_a   1.000
_cell.length_b   1.000
_cell.length_c   1.000
_cell.angle_alpha   90.00
_cell.angle_beta   90.00
_cell.angle_gamma   90.00
#
_symmetry.space_group_name_H-M   'P 1'
#
loop_
_entity.id
_entity.type
_entity.pdbx_description
1 polymer ?
#
loop_
_entity_poly.entity_id
_entity_poly.type
_entity_poly.pdbx_seq_one_letter_code
_entity_poly.pdbx_strand_id
1 'polypeptide(L)' 'MLHYIVLIMTKKTTVYIQDTCIACDNCVRLAPDTFALTPDQLMVYVKQQPQSDATHRRCHHAQVACPVQAIRSQ' A
#
# COMPACT_ATOMS: atom_id res chain seq x y z
N MET A 1 16.26 -17.22 -16.10
CA MET A 1 16.45 -16.31 -14.94
C MET A 1 15.87 -14.91 -15.20
N LEU A 2 16.17 -14.24 -16.33
CA LEU A 2 15.58 -12.92 -16.65
C LEU A 2 14.04 -12.93 -16.83
N HIS A 3 13.47 -13.93 -17.50
CA HIS A 3 12.01 -14.03 -17.67
C HIS A 3 11.24 -14.11 -16.34
N TYR A 4 11.85 -14.70 -15.31
CA TYR A 4 11.23 -14.84 -13.99
C TYR A 4 11.19 -13.50 -13.24
N ILE A 5 12.21 -12.65 -13.41
CA ILE A 5 12.26 -11.30 -12.82
C ILE A 5 11.19 -10.39 -13.43
N VAL A 6 10.99 -10.47 -14.76
CA VAL A 6 9.97 -9.65 -15.46
C VAL A 6 8.55 -10.00 -15.04
N LEU A 7 8.23 -11.30 -14.86
CA LEU A 7 6.91 -11.76 -14.42
C LEU A 7 6.52 -11.24 -13.03
N ILE A 8 7.49 -11.07 -12.12
CA ILE A 8 7.25 -10.49 -10.78
C ILE A 8 6.88 -9.00 -10.90
N MET A 9 7.42 -8.30 -11.89
CA MET A 9 7.17 -6.87 -12.11
C MET A 9 5.83 -6.59 -12.81
N THR A 10 5.23 -7.57 -13.50
CA THR A 10 4.00 -7.38 -14.30
C THR A 10 2.69 -7.72 -13.60
N LYS A 11 2.72 -8.25 -12.37
CA LYS A 11 1.48 -8.64 -11.68
C LYS A 11 0.79 -7.40 -11.08
N LYS A 12 -0.30 -6.95 -11.70
CA LYS A 12 -1.17 -5.88 -11.17
C LYS A 12 -1.70 -6.30 -9.80
N THR A 13 -1.15 -5.71 -8.74
CA THR A 13 -1.38 -6.14 -7.36
C THR A 13 -2.32 -5.16 -6.64
N THR A 14 -3.46 -5.63 -6.18
CA THR A 14 -4.43 -4.79 -5.45
C THR A 14 -4.04 -4.71 -3.99
N VAL A 15 -4.12 -3.53 -3.38
CA VAL A 15 -3.82 -3.33 -1.95
C VAL A 15 -5.07 -3.06 -1.13
N TYR A 16 -5.07 -3.49 0.13
CA TYR A 16 -6.15 -3.24 1.09
C TYR A 16 -5.60 -3.09 2.52
N ILE A 17 -6.42 -2.47 3.38
CA ILE A 17 -6.11 -2.22 4.80
C ILE A 17 -6.94 -3.18 5.65
N GLN A 18 -6.29 -3.89 6.56
CA GLN A 18 -6.94 -4.75 7.54
C GLN A 18 -7.40 -3.94 8.77
N ASP A 19 -8.33 -4.52 9.53
CA ASP A 19 -8.87 -3.98 10.79
C ASP A 19 -7.83 -3.82 11.91
N THR A 20 -6.67 -4.45 11.79
CA THR A 20 -5.51 -4.24 12.67
C THR A 20 -4.87 -2.85 12.53
N CYS A 21 -5.35 -2.00 11.61
CA CYS A 21 -4.87 -0.64 11.42
C CYS A 21 -5.07 0.23 12.67
N ILE A 22 -4.02 0.94 13.10
CA ILE A 22 -4.04 1.86 14.25
C ILE A 22 -4.00 3.34 13.85
N ALA A 23 -4.33 3.66 12.58
CA ALA A 23 -4.34 5.03 12.04
C ALA A 23 -3.06 5.87 12.26
N CYS A 24 -1.88 5.25 12.41
CA CYS A 24 -0.59 5.92 12.63
C CYS A 24 -0.04 6.73 11.44
N ASP A 25 -0.85 6.98 10.40
CA ASP A 25 -0.64 7.81 9.21
C ASP A 25 0.65 7.64 8.38
N ASN A 26 1.55 6.73 8.76
CA ASN A 26 2.84 6.51 8.08
C ASN A 26 2.68 6.12 6.60
N CYS A 27 1.70 5.28 6.29
CA CYS A 27 1.41 4.87 4.92
C CYS A 27 0.88 6.01 4.05
N VAL A 28 0.16 6.98 4.63
CA VAL A 28 -0.29 8.20 3.93
C VAL A 28 0.91 9.06 3.55
N ARG A 29 1.92 9.19 4.43
CA ARG A 29 3.17 9.91 4.12
C ARG A 29 3.98 9.23 3.02
N LEU A 30 4.06 7.89 3.05
CA LEU A 30 4.89 7.11 2.11
C LEU A 30 4.24 6.92 0.74
N ALA A 31 2.92 6.80 0.68
CA ALA A 31 2.16 6.57 -0.54
C ALA A 31 0.87 7.42 -0.56
N PRO A 32 1.00 8.76 -0.59
CA PRO A 32 -0.12 9.69 -0.49
C PRO A 32 -1.07 9.61 -1.68
N ASP A 33 -0.68 9.03 -2.82
CA ASP A 33 -1.58 8.80 -3.95
C ASP A 33 -2.53 7.64 -3.69
N THR A 34 -2.16 6.70 -2.83
CA THR A 34 -2.88 5.44 -2.60
C THR A 34 -3.71 5.47 -1.33
N PHE A 35 -3.14 5.97 -0.22
CA PHE A 35 -3.78 5.93 1.08
C PHE A 35 -4.23 7.32 1.54
N ALA A 36 -5.30 7.34 2.33
CA ALA A 36 -5.78 8.54 3.00
C ALA A 36 -6.36 8.18 4.37
N LEU A 37 -6.32 9.15 5.29
CA LEU A 37 -7.08 9.08 6.54
C LEU A 37 -8.55 9.43 6.26
N THR A 38 -9.45 8.78 6.99
CA THR A 38 -10.84 9.22 7.09
C THR A 38 -10.90 10.63 7.71
N PRO A 39 -12.00 11.39 7.50
CA PRO A 39 -12.13 12.74 8.05
C PRO A 39 -12.00 12.81 9.58
N ASP A 40 -12.43 11.76 10.29
CA ASP A 40 -12.28 11.62 11.74
C ASP A 40 -10.89 11.15 12.18
N GLN A 41 -9.99 10.86 11.24
CA GLN A 41 -8.63 10.36 11.45
C GLN A 41 -8.54 9.04 12.23
N LEU A 42 -9.63 8.28 12.32
CA LEU A 42 -9.67 7.02 13.07
C LEU A 42 -9.28 5.80 12.23
N MET A 43 -9.30 5.93 10.89
CA MET A 43 -8.98 4.83 9.98
C MET A 43 -8.18 5.33 8.78
N VAL A 44 -7.36 4.46 8.23
CA VAL A 44 -6.77 4.64 6.90
C VAL A 44 -7.55 3.80 5.90
N TYR A 45 -7.81 4.33 4.71
CA TYR A 45 -8.40 3.61 3.60
C TYR A 45 -7.58 3.77 2.32
N VAL A 46 -7.82 2.87 1.35
CA VAL A 46 -7.23 2.97 0.01
C VAL A 46 -8.10 3.91 -0.82
N LYS A 47 -7.63 5.13 -1.08
CA LYS A 47 -8.35 6.09 -1.93
C LYS A 47 -8.21 5.78 -3.42
N GLN A 48 -7.06 5.24 -3.85
CA GLN A 48 -6.80 4.83 -5.22
C GLN A 48 -5.84 3.64 -5.23
N GLN A 49 -6.15 2.62 -6.04
CA GLN A 49 -5.25 1.49 -6.24
C GLN A 49 -4.01 1.93 -7.03
N PRO A 50 -2.80 1.40 -6.72
CA PRO A 50 -1.61 1.68 -7.53
C PRO A 50 -1.84 1.31 -9.01
N GLN A 51 -1.50 2.23 -9.92
CA GLN A 51 -1.67 2.06 -11.37
C GLN A 51 -0.33 2.02 -12.13
N SER A 52 0.78 2.20 -11.43
CA SER A 52 2.13 2.29 -12.00
C SER A 52 3.16 1.61 -11.11
N ASP A 53 4.27 1.18 -11.68
CA ASP A 53 5.35 0.56 -10.90
C ASP A 53 5.85 1.47 -9.76
N ALA A 54 5.85 2.79 -9.98
CA ALA A 54 6.22 3.76 -8.96
C ALA A 54 5.24 3.77 -7.78
N THR A 55 3.94 3.71 -8.05
CA THR A 55 2.92 3.63 -6.98
C THR A 55 2.95 2.27 -6.28
N HIS A 56 3.18 1.17 -7.00
CA HIS A 56 3.39 -0.16 -6.40
C HIS A 56 4.60 -0.19 -5.47
N ARG A 57 5.74 0.38 -5.89
CA ARG A 57 6.93 0.48 -5.03
C ARG A 57 6.66 1.28 -3.75
N ARG A 58 5.94 2.40 -3.85
CA ARG A 58 5.52 3.18 -2.67
C ARG A 58 4.59 2.38 -1.75
N CYS A 59 3.63 1.64 -2.31
CA CYS A 59 2.77 0.75 -1.54
C CYS A 59 3.56 -0.34 -0.80
N HIS A 60 4.55 -0.95 -1.47
CA HIS A 60 5.43 -1.94 -0.87
C HIS A 60 6.25 -1.35 0.27
N HIS A 61 6.82 -0.15 0.10
CA HIS A 61 7.51 0.55 1.19
C HIS A 61 6.57 0.83 2.37
N ALA A 62 5.35 1.30 2.10
CA ALA A 62 4.34 1.54 3.13
C ALA A 62 3.96 0.25 3.87
N GLN A 63 3.84 -0.88 3.15
CA GLN A 63 3.52 -2.19 3.71
C GLN A 63 4.61 -2.69 4.66
N VAL A 64 5.88 -2.61 4.25
CA VAL A 64 7.02 -3.00 5.09
C VAL A 64 7.17 -2.07 6.30
N ALA A 65 6.88 -0.78 6.14
CA ALA A 65 6.98 0.21 7.21
C ALA A 65 5.75 0.24 8.15
N CYS A 66 4.73 -0.58 7.92
CA CYS A 66 3.53 -0.60 8.76
C CYS A 66 3.84 -1.29 10.10
N PRO A 67 3.76 -0.60 11.25
CA PRO A 67 4.17 -1.14 12.54
C PRO A 67 3.34 -2.35 13.00
N VAL A 68 2.10 -2.42 12.52
CA VAL A 68 1.14 -3.49 12.82
C VAL A 68 0.88 -4.40 11.62
N GLN A 69 1.63 -4.20 10.52
CA GLN A 69 1.49 -4.95 9.28
C GLN A 69 0.03 -5.02 8.80
N ALA A 70 -0.71 -3.91 8.82
CA ALA A 70 -2.12 -3.89 8.42
C ALA A 70 -2.34 -3.83 6.89
N ILE A 71 -1.29 -3.58 6.11
CA ILE A 71 -1.38 -3.45 4.64
C ILE A 71 -1.17 -4.83 4.00
N ARG A 72 -2.04 -5.21 3.09
CA ARG A 72 -1.97 -6.47 2.33
C ARG A 72 -2.10 -6.20 0.83
N SER A 73 -1.63 -7.16 0.05
CA SER A 73 -1.53 -7.07 -1.41
C SER A 73 -1.90 -8.41 -2.05
N GLN A 74 -2.71 -8.44 -3.12
CA GLN A 74 -3.14 -9.66 -3.85
C GLN A 74 -2.88 -9.56 -5.36
#